data_AF-A0A969I1F6-F1
#
_entry.id   AF-A0A969I1F6-F1
#
_cell.length_a   1.000
_cell.length_b   1.000
_cell.length_c   1.000
_cell.angle_alpha   90.00
_cell.angle_beta   90.00
_cell.angle_gamma   90.00
#
_symmetry.space_group_name_H-M   'P 1'
#
loop_
_entity.id
_entity.type
_entity.pdbx_description
1 polymer ?
#
loop_
_entity_poly.entity_id
_entity_poly.type
_entity_poly.pdbx_seq_one_letter_code
_entity_poly.pdbx_strand_id
1 'polypeptide(L)'
;MSNFLATGMPTGYSSLGGFGFNPYDPRVDPRTTPPFNDGRPVLATGGSSSGPGIAVNANLVAIAVGTETSGSILSPASSNGVVGIKPTVGLVSRDGILPITADQDTAGPITRSVTDAAILLGVLAGHDPNDPATAPCLVPGNCFSDYTQFLDKDALRGARIAVPPYPSSRAAIMDAAMAVLRMQGAAVEQI
;
A
#
# COMPACT_ATOMS: atom_id res chain seq x y z
N MET A 1 -3.72 -10.27 -6.70
CA MET A 1 -4.03 -11.69 -6.51
C MET A 1 -3.28 -12.18 -5.28
N SER A 2 -3.98 -12.84 -4.36
CA SER A 2 -3.39 -13.32 -3.11
C SER A 2 -2.53 -14.54 -3.33
N ASN A 3 -1.24 -14.40 -2.97
CA ASN A 3 -0.29 -15.50 -2.86
C ASN A 3 -0.51 -16.37 -1.60
N PHE A 4 -1.50 -16.04 -0.77
CA PHE A 4 -1.83 -16.74 0.48
C PHE A 4 -2.59 -18.06 0.28
N LEU A 5 -3.01 -18.37 -0.95
CA LEU A 5 -3.79 -19.59 -1.23
C LEU A 5 -2.92 -20.86 -1.30
N ALA A 6 -1.60 -20.75 -1.48
CA ALA A 6 -0.71 -21.90 -1.57
C ALA A 6 0.74 -21.56 -1.17
N THR A 7 1.39 -22.49 -0.47
CA THR A 7 2.81 -22.40 -0.10
C THR A 7 3.68 -22.29 -1.34
N GLY A 8 4.57 -21.30 -1.37
CA GLY A 8 5.52 -21.11 -2.47
C GLY A 8 4.94 -20.45 -3.73
N MET A 9 3.66 -20.01 -3.71
CA MET A 9 3.10 -19.27 -4.83
C MET A 9 3.76 -17.88 -4.92
N PRO A 10 4.40 -17.55 -6.05
CA PRO A 10 5.02 -16.25 -6.22
C PRO A 10 3.95 -15.15 -6.34
N THR A 11 4.29 -13.93 -5.89
CA THR A 11 3.39 -12.79 -5.98
C THR A 11 3.11 -12.42 -7.44
N GLY A 12 1.92 -11.87 -7.71
CA GLY A 12 1.57 -11.35 -9.04
C GLY A 12 1.16 -12.40 -10.07
N TYR A 13 1.16 -13.70 -9.73
CA TYR A 13 0.68 -14.75 -10.63
C TYR A 13 -0.86 -14.80 -10.72
N SER A 14 -1.37 -15.08 -11.92
CA SER A 14 -2.76 -15.33 -12.25
C SER A 14 -2.90 -16.58 -13.13
N SER A 15 -3.89 -17.42 -12.86
CA SER A 15 -4.21 -18.56 -13.73
C SER A 15 -4.69 -18.15 -15.12
N LEU A 16 -5.19 -16.92 -15.29
CA LEU A 16 -5.67 -16.41 -16.58
C LEU A 16 -4.54 -15.82 -17.43
N GLY A 17 -3.63 -15.07 -16.82
CA GLY A 17 -2.63 -14.26 -17.53
C GLY A 17 -1.17 -14.54 -17.19
N GLY A 18 -0.90 -15.52 -16.33
CA GLY A 18 0.44 -15.77 -15.81
C GLY A 18 0.90 -14.66 -14.85
N PHE A 19 2.20 -14.35 -14.87
CA PHE A 19 2.78 -13.32 -14.02
C PHE A 19 2.40 -11.90 -14.46
N GLY A 20 2.01 -11.09 -13.49
CA GLY A 20 2.05 -9.64 -13.60
C GLY A 20 3.50 -9.14 -13.53
N PHE A 21 3.81 -8.13 -14.33
CA PHE A 21 5.15 -7.56 -14.43
C PHE A 21 5.20 -6.16 -13.81
N ASN A 22 6.30 -5.87 -13.11
CA ASN A 22 6.54 -4.55 -12.58
C ASN A 22 6.83 -3.58 -13.74
N PRO A 23 6.11 -2.46 -13.88
CA PRO A 23 6.29 -1.56 -15.03
C PRO A 23 7.69 -0.92 -15.12
N TYR A 24 8.44 -0.85 -14.02
CA TYR A 24 9.82 -0.35 -14.02
C TYR A 24 10.80 -1.29 -14.73
N ASP A 25 10.58 -2.61 -14.65
CA ASP A 25 11.37 -3.61 -15.37
C ASP A 25 10.50 -4.83 -15.71
N PRO A 26 9.88 -4.83 -16.90
CA PRO A 26 8.94 -5.86 -17.30
C PRO A 26 9.63 -7.13 -17.85
N ARG A 27 10.92 -7.32 -17.59
CA ARG A 27 11.64 -8.51 -18.06
C ARG A 27 11.35 -9.72 -17.17
N VAL A 28 11.41 -10.88 -17.80
CA VAL A 28 11.46 -12.17 -17.10
C VAL A 28 12.80 -12.30 -16.38
N ASP A 29 12.79 -12.91 -15.20
CA ASP A 29 13.98 -13.24 -14.44
C ASP A 29 14.95 -14.10 -15.29
N PRO A 30 16.20 -13.67 -15.51
CA PRO A 30 17.13 -14.40 -16.37
C PRO A 30 17.73 -15.64 -15.69
N ARG A 31 17.50 -15.84 -14.39
CA ARG A 31 18.05 -16.99 -13.65
C ARG A 31 17.41 -18.29 -14.13
N THR A 32 18.25 -19.23 -14.57
CA THR A 32 17.79 -20.50 -15.17
C THR A 32 17.69 -21.66 -14.18
N THR A 33 18.08 -21.46 -12.93
CA THR A 33 18.01 -22.47 -11.87
C THR A 33 16.71 -22.36 -11.09
N PRO A 34 16.02 -23.47 -10.78
CA PRO A 34 14.88 -23.47 -9.88
C PRO A 34 15.19 -22.75 -8.55
N PRO A 35 14.23 -22.00 -7.98
CA PRO A 35 12.86 -21.83 -8.45
C PRO A 35 12.69 -20.72 -9.53
N PHE A 36 13.75 -20.11 -10.06
CA PHE A 36 13.68 -18.87 -10.83
C PHE A 36 13.41 -19.05 -12.34
N ASN A 37 13.33 -20.30 -12.83
CA ASN A 37 13.13 -20.64 -14.24
C ASN A 37 11.65 -20.89 -14.62
N ASP A 38 10.72 -20.17 -13.99
CA ASP A 38 9.27 -20.36 -14.14
C ASP A 38 8.56 -19.20 -14.87
N GLY A 39 9.32 -18.23 -15.40
CA GLY A 39 8.78 -17.07 -16.11
C GLY A 39 8.41 -15.89 -15.22
N ARG A 40 8.76 -15.91 -13.92
CA ARG A 40 8.53 -14.79 -12.99
C ARG A 40 9.25 -13.51 -13.41
N PRO A 41 8.77 -12.33 -12.99
CA PRO A 41 9.42 -11.05 -13.30
C PRO A 41 10.75 -10.91 -12.55
N VAL A 42 11.69 -10.17 -13.15
CA VAL A 42 12.97 -9.82 -12.53
C VAL A 42 12.80 -8.97 -11.27
N LEU A 43 11.80 -8.07 -11.27
CA LEU A 43 11.39 -7.30 -10.11
C LEU A 43 10.07 -7.86 -9.56
N ALA A 44 10.07 -8.17 -8.26
CA ALA A 44 8.85 -8.53 -7.57
C ALA A 44 7.84 -7.36 -7.60
N THR A 45 6.57 -7.69 -7.75
CA THR A 45 5.47 -6.71 -7.76
C THR A 45 4.89 -6.47 -6.37
N GLY A 46 5.37 -7.17 -5.35
CA GLY A 46 4.71 -7.27 -4.05
C GLY A 46 3.34 -7.94 -4.15
N GLY A 47 2.63 -8.08 -3.03
CA GLY A 47 1.31 -8.72 -2.98
C GLY A 47 0.72 -8.68 -1.56
N SER A 48 -0.55 -9.06 -1.37
CA SER A 48 -1.48 -9.67 -2.34
C SER A 48 -2.10 -8.72 -3.37
N SER A 49 -2.10 -7.40 -3.15
CA SER A 49 -2.68 -6.43 -4.10
C SER A 49 -1.73 -6.09 -5.25
N SER A 50 -1.07 -7.09 -5.83
CA SER A 50 -0.11 -6.93 -6.93
C SER A 50 -0.74 -6.23 -8.15
N GLY A 51 -1.92 -6.67 -8.56
CA GLY A 51 -2.65 -6.12 -9.71
C GLY A 51 -2.93 -4.62 -9.57
N PRO A 52 -3.58 -4.16 -8.48
CA PRO A 52 -3.72 -2.74 -8.17
C PRO A 52 -2.42 -1.94 -8.26
N GLY A 53 -1.33 -2.40 -7.63
CA GLY A 53 -0.03 -1.72 -7.67
C GLY A 53 0.52 -1.58 -9.10
N ILE A 54 0.48 -2.67 -9.87
CA ILE A 54 0.92 -2.70 -11.28
C ILE A 54 0.05 -1.77 -12.14
N ALA A 55 -1.28 -1.87 -12.04
CA ALA A 55 -2.22 -1.14 -12.88
C ALA A 55 -2.15 0.37 -12.66
N VAL A 56 -1.97 0.80 -11.40
CA VAL A 56 -1.83 2.22 -11.04
C VAL A 56 -0.51 2.79 -11.57
N ASN A 57 0.60 2.06 -11.40
CA ASN A 57 1.90 2.48 -11.94
C ASN A 57 1.86 2.54 -13.47
N ALA A 58 1.37 1.49 -14.13
CA ALA A 58 1.29 1.40 -15.59
C ALA A 58 0.25 2.32 -16.23
N ASN A 59 -0.35 3.26 -15.48
CA ASN A 59 -1.40 4.17 -15.94
C ASN A 59 -2.61 3.48 -16.59
N LEU A 60 -2.89 2.22 -16.26
CA LEU A 60 -4.05 1.50 -16.75
C LEU A 60 -5.34 1.94 -16.04
N VAL A 61 -5.20 2.45 -14.82
CA VAL A 61 -6.29 3.02 -14.01
C VAL A 61 -5.86 4.32 -13.35
N ALA A 62 -6.82 5.18 -13.04
CA ALA A 62 -6.57 6.40 -12.28
C ALA A 62 -6.21 6.09 -10.82
N ILE A 63 -7.01 5.22 -10.21
CA ILE A 63 -6.93 4.79 -8.80
C ILE A 63 -7.30 3.32 -8.69
N ALA A 64 -6.88 2.65 -7.62
CA ALA A 64 -7.27 1.28 -7.31
C ALA A 64 -7.50 1.08 -5.81
N VAL A 65 -8.23 0.02 -5.46
CA VAL A 65 -8.42 -0.44 -4.08
C VAL A 65 -7.65 -1.75 -3.89
N GLY A 66 -6.87 -1.82 -2.82
CA GLY A 66 -6.27 -3.06 -2.34
C GLY A 66 -6.86 -3.47 -1.00
N THR A 67 -6.54 -4.68 -0.55
CA THR A 67 -6.83 -5.13 0.81
C THR A 67 -5.54 -5.52 1.51
N GLU A 68 -5.49 -5.28 2.83
CA GLU A 68 -4.34 -5.63 3.65
C GLU A 68 -4.73 -6.29 4.95
N THR A 69 -4.17 -7.48 5.15
CA THR A 69 -4.03 -8.15 6.45
C THR A 69 -2.66 -7.85 7.05
N SER A 70 -1.60 -8.03 6.24
CA SER A 70 -0.22 -7.77 6.62
C SER A 70 0.62 -7.44 5.38
N GLY A 71 0.82 -6.15 5.09
CA GLY A 71 1.59 -5.65 3.97
C GLY A 71 0.90 -5.69 2.60
N SER A 72 -0.29 -6.26 2.43
CA SER A 72 -0.87 -6.46 1.09
C SER A 72 -1.35 -5.21 0.32
N ILE A 73 -1.32 -4.02 0.92
CA ILE A 73 -1.42 -2.70 0.28
C ILE A 73 -0.02 -2.08 0.21
N LEU A 74 0.71 -2.05 1.33
CA LEU A 74 1.99 -1.35 1.45
C LEU A 74 3.14 -2.00 0.65
N SER A 75 3.21 -3.34 0.65
CA SER A 75 4.19 -4.13 -0.11
C SER A 75 4.06 -3.89 -1.62
N PRO A 76 2.89 -4.12 -2.27
CA PRO A 76 2.77 -3.85 -3.70
C PRO A 76 2.87 -2.35 -4.02
N ALA A 77 2.42 -1.44 -3.14
CA ALA A 77 2.61 -0.01 -3.37
C ALA A 77 4.10 0.36 -3.41
N SER A 78 4.88 -0.11 -2.42
CA SER A 78 6.32 0.11 -2.35
C SER A 78 7.06 -0.54 -3.52
N SER A 79 6.76 -1.80 -3.84
CA SER A 79 7.40 -2.52 -4.95
C SER A 79 7.14 -1.87 -6.32
N ASN A 80 5.95 -1.29 -6.53
CA ASN A 80 5.61 -0.62 -7.78
C ASN A 80 5.76 0.91 -7.68
N GLY A 81 6.42 1.47 -6.65
CA GLY A 81 6.69 2.92 -6.57
C GLY A 81 5.44 3.81 -6.67
N VAL A 82 4.36 3.41 -6.01
CA VAL A 82 3.09 4.14 -5.92
C VAL A 82 2.71 4.38 -4.47
N VAL A 83 1.71 5.24 -4.23
CA VAL A 83 1.18 5.52 -2.89
C VAL A 83 0.18 4.44 -2.50
N GLY A 84 0.31 3.91 -1.28
CA GLY A 84 -0.66 3.00 -0.68
C GLY A 84 -0.97 3.43 0.75
N ILE A 85 -2.25 3.45 1.13
CA ILE A 85 -2.67 3.72 2.51
C ILE A 85 -3.37 2.48 3.04
N LYS A 86 -2.81 1.88 4.10
CA LYS A 86 -3.52 0.93 4.94
C LYS A 86 -4.17 1.71 6.09
N PRO A 87 -5.49 1.95 6.09
CA PRO A 87 -6.12 2.68 7.16
C PRO A 87 -6.17 1.88 8.48
N THR A 88 -6.67 2.52 9.53
CA THR A 88 -7.06 1.84 10.77
C THR A 88 -8.15 0.82 10.47
N VAL A 89 -8.07 -0.36 11.08
CA VAL A 89 -9.12 -1.39 10.96
C VAL A 89 -10.44 -0.78 11.45
N GLY A 90 -11.49 -0.93 10.65
CA GLY A 90 -12.79 -0.32 10.93
C GLY A 90 -12.99 1.07 10.32
N LEU A 91 -12.00 1.69 9.67
CA LEU A 91 -12.25 2.94 8.94
C LEU A 91 -13.05 2.69 7.65
N VAL A 92 -12.76 1.59 6.96
CA VAL A 92 -13.41 1.16 5.72
C VAL A 92 -14.10 -0.17 5.99
N SER A 93 -15.37 -0.29 5.58
CA SER A 93 -16.13 -1.53 5.72
C SER A 93 -15.46 -2.69 4.99
N ARG A 94 -15.59 -3.88 5.58
CA ARG A 94 -15.12 -5.14 5.02
C ARG A 94 -16.28 -6.01 4.55
N ASP A 95 -17.52 -5.51 4.63
CA ASP A 95 -18.67 -6.22 4.07
C ASP A 95 -18.46 -6.45 2.57
N GLY A 96 -18.76 -7.66 2.11
CA GLY A 96 -18.50 -8.09 0.73
C GLY A 96 -17.02 -8.35 0.37
N ILE A 97 -16.06 -8.16 1.29
CA ILE A 97 -14.65 -8.52 1.08
C ILE A 97 -14.40 -9.93 1.62
N LEU A 98 -13.81 -10.80 0.80
CA LEU A 98 -13.38 -12.13 1.26
C LEU A 98 -12.29 -11.99 2.35
N PRO A 99 -12.53 -12.47 3.58
CA PRO A 99 -11.63 -12.22 4.70
C PRO A 99 -10.45 -13.19 4.75
N ILE A 100 -9.38 -12.75 5.42
CA ILE A 100 -8.36 -13.59 6.05
C ILE A 100 -8.51 -13.54 7.57
N THR A 101 -8.54 -12.34 8.18
CA THR A 101 -8.82 -12.16 9.61
C THR A 101 -9.44 -10.80 9.92
N ALA A 102 -10.50 -10.82 10.72
CA ALA A 102 -11.21 -9.61 11.14
C ALA A 102 -10.36 -8.68 12.02
N ASP A 103 -9.25 -9.14 12.60
CA ASP A 103 -8.44 -8.30 13.49
C ASP A 103 -7.47 -7.39 12.73
N GLN A 104 -7.23 -7.67 11.45
CA GLN A 104 -6.20 -6.98 10.68
C GLN A 104 -6.67 -6.52 9.30
N ASP A 105 -7.66 -7.19 8.72
CA ASP A 105 -8.13 -6.90 7.37
C ASP A 105 -8.69 -5.50 7.25
N THR A 106 -8.29 -4.79 6.20
CA THR A 106 -8.90 -3.54 5.78
C THR A 106 -8.68 -3.31 4.28
N ALA A 107 -9.65 -2.67 3.62
CA ALA A 107 -9.45 -2.12 2.28
C ALA A 107 -8.78 -0.74 2.37
N GLY A 108 -8.06 -0.36 1.32
CA GLY A 108 -7.43 0.95 1.25
C GLY A 108 -6.99 1.34 -0.15
N PRO A 109 -6.72 2.64 -0.36
CA PRO A 109 -6.37 3.18 -1.67
C PRO A 109 -4.94 2.81 -2.08
N ILE A 110 -4.76 2.54 -3.37
CA ILE A 110 -3.47 2.47 -4.06
C ILE A 110 -3.55 3.42 -5.26
N THR A 111 -2.70 4.43 -5.31
CA THR A 111 -2.79 5.55 -6.28
C THR A 111 -1.40 6.12 -6.61
N ARG A 112 -1.29 7.01 -7.62
CA ARG A 112 0.00 7.63 -7.97
C ARG A 112 0.35 8.84 -7.10
N SER A 113 -0.61 9.44 -6.40
CA SER A 113 -0.41 10.65 -5.62
C SER A 113 -1.10 10.58 -4.26
N VAL A 114 -0.54 11.28 -3.26
CA VAL A 114 -1.19 11.37 -1.94
C VAL A 114 -2.56 12.04 -2.04
N THR A 115 -2.73 12.98 -2.97
CA THR A 115 -4.03 13.62 -3.24
C THR A 115 -5.09 12.62 -3.70
N ASP A 116 -4.77 11.77 -4.68
CA ASP A 116 -5.71 10.75 -5.16
C ASP A 116 -6.03 9.73 -4.06
N ALA A 117 -5.04 9.36 -3.25
CA ALA A 117 -5.24 8.49 -2.11
C ALA A 117 -6.20 9.10 -1.08
N ALA A 118 -6.05 10.40 -0.78
CA ALA A 118 -6.92 11.13 0.15
C ALA A 118 -8.36 11.25 -0.39
N ILE A 119 -8.54 11.55 -1.68
CA ILE A 119 -9.86 11.58 -2.33
C ILE A 119 -10.54 10.22 -2.19
N LEU A 120 -9.86 9.15 -2.61
CA LEU A 120 -10.42 7.81 -2.56
C LEU A 120 -10.69 7.35 -1.11
N LEU A 121 -9.82 7.70 -0.16
CA LEU A 121 -10.04 7.37 1.25
C LEU A 121 -11.32 8.02 1.79
N GLY A 122 -11.61 9.27 1.41
CA GLY A 122 -12.86 9.95 1.79
C GLY A 122 -14.12 9.26 1.26
N VAL A 123 -14.03 8.66 0.06
CA VAL A 123 -15.13 7.87 -0.51
C VAL A 123 -15.31 6.53 0.20
N LEU A 124 -14.22 5.88 0.61
CA LEU A 124 -14.25 4.55 1.22
C LEU A 124 -14.57 4.58 2.73
N ALA A 125 -14.19 5.66 3.42
CA ALA A 125 -14.32 5.75 4.87
C ALA A 125 -15.78 5.95 5.30
N GLY A 126 -16.24 5.19 6.28
CA GLY A 126 -17.59 5.37 6.80
C GLY A 126 -18.10 4.21 7.63
N HIS A 127 -19.19 4.48 8.34
CA HIS A 127 -19.95 3.47 9.07
C HIS A 127 -20.75 2.60 8.11
N ASP A 128 -20.68 1.29 8.30
CA ASP A 128 -21.51 0.29 7.67
C ASP A 128 -22.14 -0.61 8.75
N PRO A 129 -23.49 -0.66 8.86
CA PRO A 129 -24.16 -1.52 9.83
C PRO A 129 -23.86 -3.02 9.66
N ASN A 130 -23.38 -3.46 8.49
CA ASN A 130 -23.00 -4.86 8.26
C ASN A 130 -21.58 -5.19 8.73
N ASP A 131 -20.78 -4.17 9.06
CA ASP A 131 -19.43 -4.33 9.62
C ASP A 131 -19.30 -3.61 10.96
N PRO A 132 -19.47 -4.32 12.09
CA PRO A 132 -19.38 -3.74 13.43
C PRO A 132 -18.05 -3.03 13.75
N ALA A 133 -16.95 -3.35 13.05
CA ALA A 133 -15.68 -2.65 13.27
C ALA A 133 -15.75 -1.18 12.83
N THR A 134 -16.73 -0.81 12.01
CA THR A 134 -16.94 0.57 11.56
C THR A 134 -17.77 1.43 12.52
N ALA A 135 -18.28 0.86 13.61
CA ALA A 135 -19.00 1.58 14.67
C ALA A 135 -18.27 2.86 15.18
N PRO A 136 -16.93 2.88 15.32
CA PRO A 136 -16.21 4.10 15.72
C PRO A 136 -16.43 5.29 14.78
N CYS A 137 -16.80 5.09 13.51
CA CYS A 137 -17.12 6.16 12.57
C CYS A 137 -18.40 6.94 12.90
N LEU A 138 -19.26 6.41 13.78
CA LEU A 138 -20.44 7.15 14.27
C LEU A 138 -20.05 8.29 15.21
N VAL A 139 -18.84 8.25 15.79
CA VAL A 139 -18.34 9.32 16.66
C VAL A 139 -17.76 10.44 15.79
N PRO A 140 -18.27 11.69 15.92
CA PRO A 140 -17.76 12.82 15.14
C PRO A 140 -16.24 12.99 15.29
N GLY A 141 -15.56 13.17 14.16
CA GLY A 141 -14.10 13.34 14.12
C GLY A 141 -13.28 12.05 13.99
N ASN A 142 -13.91 10.87 14.11
CA ASN A 142 -13.20 9.60 13.89
C ASN A 142 -13.07 9.23 12.41
N CYS A 143 -14.04 9.61 11.59
CA CYS A 143 -14.07 9.33 10.15
C CYS A 143 -14.50 10.58 9.38
N PHE A 144 -13.93 10.77 8.21
CA PHE A 144 -14.18 11.94 7.36
C PHE A 144 -14.58 11.47 5.95
N SER A 145 -15.57 12.13 5.35
CA SER A 145 -15.93 11.90 3.95
C SER A 145 -15.02 12.64 2.97
N ASP A 146 -14.16 13.53 3.48
CA ASP A 146 -13.17 14.27 2.71
C ASP A 146 -11.85 14.32 3.48
N TYR A 147 -10.87 13.51 3.07
CA TYR A 147 -9.52 13.58 3.64
C TYR A 147 -8.62 14.60 2.92
N THR A 148 -9.07 15.21 1.83
CA THR A 148 -8.28 16.23 1.12
C THR A 148 -8.09 17.49 1.95
N GLN A 149 -8.96 17.73 2.93
CA GLN A 149 -8.81 18.80 3.93
C GLN A 149 -7.51 18.71 4.74
N PHE A 150 -6.89 17.53 4.81
CA PHE A 150 -5.61 17.32 5.51
C PHE A 150 -4.38 17.44 4.60
N LEU A 151 -4.57 17.76 3.31
CA LEU A 151 -3.46 17.99 2.38
C LEU A 151 -2.85 19.37 2.62
N ASP A 152 -1.97 19.44 3.60
CA ASP A 152 -1.21 20.63 3.94
C ASP A 152 0.27 20.47 3.56
N LYS A 153 0.77 21.39 2.73
CA LYS A 153 2.16 21.40 2.26
C LYS A 153 3.15 21.74 3.38
N ASP A 154 2.67 22.41 4.42
CA ASP A 154 3.46 22.84 5.57
C ASP A 154 3.30 21.91 6.78
N ALA A 155 2.57 20.79 6.66
CA ALA A 155 2.23 19.87 7.76
C ALA A 155 3.46 19.26 8.48
N LEU A 156 4.63 19.27 7.83
CA LEU A 156 5.88 18.80 8.43
C LEU A 156 6.51 19.82 9.39
N ARG A 157 6.13 21.10 9.35
CA ARG A 157 6.68 22.12 10.25
C ARG A 157 6.27 21.82 11.69
N GLY A 158 7.26 21.54 12.54
CA GLY A 158 7.02 21.19 13.93
C GLY A 158 6.62 19.73 14.17
N ALA A 159 6.52 18.90 13.11
CA ALA A 159 6.28 17.48 13.26
C ALA A 159 7.48 16.79 13.93
N ARG A 160 7.23 15.77 14.76
CA ARG A 160 8.26 14.92 15.37
C ARG A 160 8.15 13.52 14.78
N ILE A 161 9.20 13.04 14.12
CA ILE A 161 9.22 11.76 13.42
C ILE A 161 10.34 10.89 14.00
N ALA A 162 9.96 9.74 14.54
CA ALA A 162 10.90 8.70 14.94
C ALA A 162 11.15 7.73 13.78
N VAL A 163 12.40 7.41 13.52
CA VAL A 163 12.83 6.50 12.45
C VAL A 163 13.41 5.23 13.09
N PRO A 164 12.78 4.05 12.92
CA PRO A 164 13.32 2.81 13.45
C PRO A 164 14.59 2.39 12.71
N PRO A 165 15.38 1.44 13.26
CA PRO A 165 16.60 0.97 12.61
C PRO A 165 16.31 0.39 11.23
N TYR A 166 17.17 0.67 10.27
CA TYR A 166 17.09 0.17 8.90
C TYR A 166 18.43 -0.42 8.45
N PRO A 167 18.43 -1.38 7.52
CA PRO A 167 19.67 -2.02 7.06
C PRO A 167 20.56 -1.01 6.33
N SER A 168 21.88 -1.19 6.44
CA SER A 168 22.88 -0.34 5.77
C SER A 168 22.71 -0.29 4.24
N SER A 169 22.15 -1.34 3.64
CA SER A 169 21.80 -1.38 2.21
C SER A 169 20.79 -0.33 1.78
N ARG A 170 20.05 0.28 2.73
CA ARG A 170 19.09 1.37 2.49
C ARG A 170 19.55 2.72 3.04
N ALA A 171 20.77 2.83 3.59
CA ALA A 171 21.21 4.03 4.28
C ALA A 171 21.11 5.28 3.39
N ALA A 172 21.63 5.22 2.16
CA ALA A 172 21.64 6.37 1.26
C ALA A 172 20.24 6.95 0.99
N ILE A 173 19.24 6.10 0.73
CA ILE A 173 17.88 6.56 0.44
C ILE A 173 17.15 7.03 1.70
N MET A 174 17.37 6.35 2.84
CA MET A 174 16.78 6.74 4.12
C MET A 174 17.37 8.07 4.62
N ASP A 175 18.68 8.27 4.50
CA ASP A 175 19.37 9.50 4.89
C ASP A 175 18.90 10.68 4.03
N ALA A 176 18.74 10.47 2.72
CA ALA A 176 18.16 11.47 1.83
C ALA A 176 16.71 11.82 2.22
N ALA A 177 15.87 10.81 2.51
CA ALA A 177 14.49 11.04 2.94
C ALA A 177 14.42 11.81 4.27
N MET A 178 15.22 11.45 5.27
CA MET A 178 15.30 12.18 6.53
C MET A 178 15.80 13.62 6.35
N ALA A 179 16.74 13.85 5.43
CA ALA A 179 17.21 15.20 5.12
C ALA A 179 16.07 16.07 4.53
N VAL A 180 15.25 15.51 3.64
CA VAL A 180 14.06 16.20 3.11
C VAL A 180 13.08 16.52 4.23
N LEU A 181 12.77 15.57 5.11
CA LEU A 181 11.86 15.79 6.25
C LEU A 181 12.35 16.94 7.16
N ARG A 182 13.63 16.96 7.49
CA ARG A 182 14.24 18.04 8.30
C ARG A 182 14.17 19.40 7.60
N MET A 183 14.44 19.42 6.29
CA MET A 183 14.35 20.63 5.48
C MET A 183 12.93 21.22 5.44
N GLN A 184 11.90 20.37 5.51
CA GLN A 184 10.50 20.78 5.61
C GLN A 184 10.07 21.17 7.04
N GLY A 185 11.00 21.19 7.99
CA GLY A 185 10.77 21.67 9.36
C GLY A 185 10.37 20.60 10.38
N ALA A 186 10.50 19.31 10.05
CA ALA A 186 10.27 18.22 11.00
C ALA A 186 11.52 17.96 11.86
N ALA A 187 11.31 17.66 13.14
CA ALA A 187 12.33 17.05 14.00
C ALA A 187 12.37 15.54 13.72
N VAL A 188 13.52 15.02 13.30
CA VAL A 188 13.69 13.61 12.90
C VAL A 188 14.78 12.94 13.73
N GLU A 189 14.38 11.94 14.52
CA GLU A 189 15.22 11.21 15.48
C GLU A 189 15.21 9.71 15.12
N GLN A 190 16.37 9.05 15.14
CA GLN A 190 16.43 7.59 15.03
C GLN A 190 16.25 6.97 16.42
N ILE A 191 15.49 5.88 16.51
CA ILE A 191 15.18 5.16 17.75
C ILE A 191 15.70 3.72 17.73
#